data_AF-A0A358CUQ3-F1
#
_entry.id   AF-A0A358CUQ3-F1
#
_cell.length_a   1.000
_cell.length_b   1.000
_cell.length_c   1.000
_cell.angle_alpha   90.00
_cell.angle_beta   90.00
_cell.angle_gamma   90.00
#
_symmetry.space_group_name_H-M   'P 1'
#
loop_
_entity.id
_entity.type
_entity.pdbx_description
1 polymer ?
#
loop_
_entity_poly.entity_id
_entity_poly.type
_entity_poly.pdbx_seq_one_letter_code
_entity_poly.pdbx_strand_id
1 'polypeptide(L)'
;MNFTRDCLTQGVGRTEIRQALIDAGWTDREVTAALESFAESPLPIPVPKKRVSSSPRAAFLHLLALFLLYMAAFSTGAILFLAIDVLINDPANRIFFDLGGFARFNAAVLIASLPVLLLVRRAIMRDIALNPANRITPVVRTLAYITLLITSVIMVCDMVIVLMGFLNGDLTLTFILKSGVVLLLAGGIFLWYISGLAFEEKMGGSQEETSSIQESQWRPRLASAGFLTASLSLVLALWIAGNPFHQRLVRLDKQRISDLRSLQGAISRFHKKEKRLPNSLSELKSSPDSYIERTSDAITKNPYIYEQIDKTSYRLGAVFDLATPTADDNNARSRDGFYQHDAGLQTFDLHVK
;
A
#
# COMPACT_ATOMS: atom_id res chain seq x y z
N MET A 1 37.47 -3.98 28.72
CA MET A 1 36.42 -4.12 29.77
C MET A 1 36.91 -4.82 31.03
N ASN A 2 37.90 -5.71 30.98
CA ASN A 2 38.48 -6.27 32.21
C ASN A 2 39.29 -5.22 32.97
N PHE A 3 40.13 -4.41 32.30
CA PHE A 3 40.90 -3.33 32.94
C PHE A 3 40.07 -2.38 33.83
N THR A 4 38.97 -1.80 33.33
CA THR A 4 38.12 -0.92 34.14
C THR A 4 37.46 -1.64 35.31
N ARG A 5 37.06 -2.90 35.13
CA ARG A 5 36.55 -3.74 36.21
C ARG A 5 37.63 -3.97 37.28
N ASP A 6 38.83 -4.32 36.84
CA ASP A 6 39.95 -4.71 37.70
C ASP A 6 40.44 -3.51 38.53
N CYS A 7 40.57 -2.33 37.91
CA CYS A 7 40.91 -1.10 38.61
C CYS A 7 39.83 -0.70 39.64
N LEU A 8 38.54 -0.84 39.30
CA LEU A 8 37.46 -0.55 40.24
C LEU A 8 37.42 -1.58 41.39
N THR A 9 37.72 -2.85 41.15
CA THR A 9 37.86 -3.85 42.24
C THR A 9 39.05 -3.58 43.15
N GLN A 10 40.10 -2.93 42.64
CA GLN A 10 41.28 -2.52 43.42
C GLN A 10 41.08 -1.18 44.15
N GLY A 11 39.90 -0.55 44.02
CA GLY A 11 39.59 0.71 44.68
C GLY A 11 40.20 1.95 44.02
N VAL A 12 40.70 1.83 42.78
CA VAL A 12 41.25 2.97 42.02
C VAL A 12 40.11 3.94 41.66
N GLY A 13 40.35 5.23 41.87
CA GLY A 13 39.35 6.28 41.63
C GLY A 13 38.98 6.40 40.14
N ARG A 14 37.70 6.67 39.84
CA ARG A 14 37.21 6.82 38.45
C ARG A 14 37.97 7.89 37.65
N THR A 15 38.45 8.94 38.32
CA THR A 15 39.25 10.02 37.71
C THR A 15 40.62 9.54 37.24
N GLU A 16 41.28 8.69 38.04
CA GLU A 16 42.58 8.11 37.68
C GLU A 16 42.44 7.10 36.54
N ILE A 17 41.38 6.28 36.57
CA ILE A 17 41.06 5.36 35.47
C ILE A 17 40.78 6.13 34.17
N ARG A 18 40.07 7.27 34.26
CA ARG A 18 39.82 8.16 33.11
C ARG A 18 41.13 8.66 32.51
N GLN A 19 42.02 9.20 33.34
CA GLN A 19 43.30 9.73 32.90
C GLN A 19 44.17 8.66 32.24
N ALA A 20 44.29 7.49 32.87
CA ALA A 20 45.07 6.37 32.33
C ALA A 20 44.56 5.88 30.96
N LEU A 21 43.24 5.90 30.74
CA LEU A 21 42.65 5.51 29.45
C LEU A 21 42.87 6.59 28.38
N ILE A 22 42.76 7.87 28.74
CA ILE A 22 43.06 8.99 27.83
C ILE A 22 44.53 8.95 27.41
N ASP A 23 45.44 8.76 28.36
CA ASP A 23 46.88 8.66 28.10
C ASP A 23 47.22 7.44 27.23
N ALA A 24 46.42 6.38 27.31
CA ALA A 24 46.50 5.21 26.44
C ALA A 24 45.85 5.41 25.06
N GLY A 25 45.39 6.62 24.74
CA GLY A 25 44.84 6.99 23.43
C GLY A 25 43.35 6.72 23.23
N TRP A 26 42.59 6.43 24.30
CA TRP A 26 41.14 6.26 24.20
C TRP A 26 40.44 7.61 24.01
N THR A 27 39.37 7.64 23.23
CA THR A 27 38.55 8.84 23.09
C THR A 27 37.71 9.09 24.35
N ASP A 28 37.42 10.35 24.65
CA ASP A 28 36.64 10.74 25.84
C ASP A 28 35.26 10.03 25.91
N ARG A 29 34.67 9.72 24.73
CA ARG A 29 33.45 8.92 24.60
C ARG A 29 33.64 7.47 25.02
N GLU A 30 34.74 6.84 24.59
CA GLU A 30 35.05 5.44 24.94
C GLU A 30 35.38 5.30 26.43
N VAL A 31 36.10 6.26 26.99
CA VAL A 31 36.44 6.31 28.42
C VAL A 31 35.18 6.46 29.27
N THR A 32 34.31 7.40 28.90
CA THR A 32 33.03 7.62 29.59
C THR A 32 32.14 6.37 29.50
N ALA A 33 32.01 5.76 28.32
CA ALA A 33 31.24 4.52 28.15
C ALA A 33 31.82 3.33 28.95
N ALA A 34 33.14 3.23 29.08
CA ALA A 34 33.80 2.18 29.85
C ALA A 34 33.56 2.34 31.36
N LEU A 35 33.60 3.56 31.88
CA LEU A 35 33.34 3.87 33.29
C LEU A 35 31.85 3.73 33.64
N GLU A 36 30.96 4.23 32.77
CA GLU A 36 29.51 4.14 32.95
C GLU A 36 28.96 2.72 32.85
N SER A 37 29.75 1.78 32.32
CA SER A 37 29.38 0.37 32.29
C SER A 37 29.24 -0.26 33.69
N PHE A 38 29.69 0.43 34.75
CA PHE A 38 29.53 0.04 36.14
C PHE A 38 28.73 1.09 36.94
N ALA A 39 27.76 0.65 37.73
CA ALA A 39 26.97 1.51 38.61
C ALA A 39 27.79 1.98 39.81
N GLU A 40 27.50 3.17 40.32
CA GLU A 40 27.97 3.56 41.65
C GLU A 40 27.14 2.79 42.67
N SER A 41 27.82 2.00 43.48
CA SER A 41 27.22 1.12 44.47
C SER A 41 28.13 1.09 45.69
N PRO A 42 27.58 1.04 46.92
CA PRO A 42 28.38 0.84 48.13
C PRO A 42 28.99 -0.56 48.22
N LEU A 43 28.67 -1.45 47.27
CA LEU A 43 29.27 -2.78 47.21
C LEU A 43 30.76 -2.66 46.84
N PRO A 44 31.65 -3.43 47.50
CA PRO A 44 33.09 -3.45 47.21
C PRO A 44 33.44 -4.07 45.85
N ILE A 45 32.43 -4.53 45.10
CA ILE A 45 32.57 -5.05 43.75
C ILE A 45 31.82 -4.15 42.76
N PRO A 46 32.44 -3.81 41.61
CA PRO A 46 31.81 -2.97 40.62
C PRO A 46 30.60 -3.69 39.99
N VAL A 47 29.42 -3.13 40.22
CA VAL A 47 28.16 -3.70 39.71
C VAL A 47 28.00 -3.32 38.25
N PRO A 48 27.98 -4.27 37.30
CA PRO A 48 27.77 -3.94 35.89
C PRO A 48 26.37 -3.34 35.69
N LYS A 49 26.29 -2.16 35.06
CA LYS A 49 25.00 -1.63 34.58
C LYS A 49 24.45 -2.59 33.52
N LYS A 50 23.12 -2.77 33.51
CA LYS A 50 22.43 -3.56 32.49
C LYS A 50 22.79 -3.00 31.10
N ARG A 51 23.56 -3.76 30.32
CA ARG A 51 23.82 -3.42 28.92
C ARG A 51 22.55 -3.70 28.12
N VAL A 52 22.04 -2.67 27.45
CA VAL A 52 20.94 -2.81 26.49
C VAL A 52 21.50 -3.44 25.22
N SER A 53 21.72 -4.75 25.21
CA SER A 53 21.99 -5.46 23.96
C SER A 53 20.73 -5.40 23.10
N SER A 54 20.84 -4.88 21.88
CA SER A 54 19.73 -4.86 20.92
C SER A 54 19.23 -6.29 20.69
N SER A 55 18.06 -6.62 21.23
CA SER A 55 17.44 -7.92 20.96
C SER A 55 17.07 -7.98 19.48
N PRO A 56 17.51 -9.01 18.72
CA PRO A 56 17.12 -9.18 17.31
C PRO A 56 15.59 -9.16 17.11
N ARG A 57 14.84 -9.67 18.09
CA ARG A 57 13.37 -9.62 18.12
C ARG A 57 12.84 -8.17 18.14
N ALA A 58 13.43 -7.31 18.95
CA ALA A 58 13.02 -5.90 19.02
C ALA A 58 13.29 -5.19 17.68
N ALA A 59 14.47 -5.39 17.11
CA ALA A 59 14.82 -4.86 15.78
C ALA A 59 13.82 -5.32 14.71
N PHE A 60 13.49 -6.61 14.69
CA PHE A 60 12.49 -7.18 13.77
C PHE A 60 11.12 -6.53 13.92
N LEU A 61 10.59 -6.40 15.15
CA LEU A 61 9.28 -5.79 15.39
C LEU A 61 9.24 -4.32 14.97
N HIS A 62 10.30 -3.55 15.22
CA HIS A 62 10.37 -2.16 14.79
C HIS A 62 10.48 -2.01 13.27
N LEU A 63 11.26 -2.88 12.60
CA LEU A 63 11.34 -2.91 11.14
C LEU A 63 9.99 -3.28 10.53
N LEU A 64 9.34 -4.33 11.05
CA LEU A 64 8.01 -4.74 10.61
C LEU A 64 6.97 -3.63 10.80
N ALA A 65 6.98 -2.94 11.95
CA ALA A 65 6.10 -1.81 12.20
C ALA A 65 6.34 -0.66 11.22
N LEU A 66 7.61 -0.37 10.90
CA LEU A 66 7.96 0.67 9.93
C LEU A 66 7.50 0.30 8.51
N PHE A 67 7.74 -0.94 8.09
CA PHE A 67 7.29 -1.46 6.81
C PHE A 67 5.77 -1.38 6.66
N LEU A 68 5.02 -1.86 7.67
CA LEU A 68 3.56 -1.82 7.66
C LEU A 68 3.02 -0.39 7.68
N LEU A 69 3.67 0.53 8.41
CA LEU A 69 3.34 1.95 8.39
C LEU A 69 3.49 2.53 6.98
N TYR A 70 4.57 2.20 6.27
CA TYR A 70 4.81 2.69 4.91
C TYR A 70 3.80 2.13 3.91
N MET A 71 3.49 0.83 4.00
CA MET A 71 2.44 0.21 3.18
C MET A 71 1.08 0.89 3.41
N ALA A 72 0.72 1.13 4.67
CA ALA A 72 -0.52 1.81 5.02
C ALA A 72 -0.53 3.28 4.55
N ALA A 73 0.56 4.02 4.73
CA ALA A 73 0.66 5.42 4.33
C ALA A 73 0.59 5.59 2.81
N PHE A 74 1.35 4.77 2.06
CA PHE A 74 1.31 4.76 0.60
C PHE A 74 -0.10 4.44 0.09
N SER A 75 -0.72 3.39 0.64
CA SER A 75 -2.05 2.97 0.21
C SER A 75 -3.14 3.98 0.57
N THR A 76 -3.03 4.63 1.73
CA THR A 76 -3.90 5.74 2.14
C THR A 76 -3.77 6.91 1.15
N GLY A 77 -2.54 7.34 0.83
CA GLY A 77 -2.30 8.41 -0.14
C GLY A 77 -2.84 8.08 -1.53
N ALA A 78 -2.62 6.86 -1.99
CA ALA A 78 -3.11 6.37 -3.28
C ALA A 78 -4.65 6.43 -3.38
N ILE A 79 -5.37 6.05 -2.32
CA ILE A 79 -6.83 6.14 -2.30
C ILE A 79 -7.32 7.58 -2.20
N LEU A 80 -6.65 8.43 -1.42
CA LEU A 80 -7.00 9.85 -1.36
C LEU A 80 -6.81 10.54 -2.71
N PHE A 81 -5.75 10.21 -3.45
CA PHE A 81 -5.54 10.69 -4.81
C PHE A 81 -6.66 10.24 -5.74
N LEU A 82 -7.02 8.97 -5.66
CA LEU A 82 -8.11 8.42 -6.46
C LEU A 82 -9.45 9.09 -6.10
N ALA A 83 -9.71 9.35 -4.83
CA ALA A 83 -10.91 10.05 -4.38
C ALA A 83 -10.95 11.49 -4.92
N ILE A 84 -9.82 12.20 -4.93
CA ILE A 84 -9.70 13.54 -5.52
C ILE A 84 -10.01 13.50 -7.03
N ASP A 85 -9.48 12.51 -7.75
CA ASP A 85 -9.70 12.36 -9.19
C ASP A 85 -11.18 12.08 -9.51
N VAL A 86 -11.84 11.24 -8.72
CA VAL A 86 -13.27 10.92 -8.91
C VAL A 86 -14.18 12.10 -8.56
N LEU A 87 -13.85 12.89 -7.53
CA LEU A 87 -14.69 14.01 -7.10
C LEU A 87 -14.62 15.23 -8.02
N ILE A 88 -13.44 15.52 -8.59
CA ILE A 88 -13.20 16.76 -9.34
C ILE A 88 -13.37 16.57 -10.86
N ASN A 89 -13.46 15.32 -11.34
CA ASN A 89 -13.74 14.92 -12.72
C ASN A 89 -13.12 15.87 -13.77
N ASP A 90 -11.80 15.98 -13.74
CA ASP A 90 -11.03 16.92 -14.57
C ASP A 90 -11.03 16.45 -16.04
N PRO A 91 -11.56 17.26 -16.99
CA PRO A 91 -11.63 16.88 -18.41
C PRO A 91 -10.26 16.74 -19.08
N ALA A 92 -9.18 17.29 -18.50
CA ALA A 92 -7.82 17.09 -18.98
C ALA A 92 -7.22 15.75 -18.53
N ASN A 93 -7.76 15.16 -17.46
CA ASN A 93 -7.25 13.92 -16.89
C ASN A 93 -7.94 12.71 -17.53
N ARG A 94 -7.40 12.24 -18.66
CA ARG A 94 -7.86 11.00 -19.28
C ARG A 94 -7.44 9.81 -18.41
N ILE A 95 -8.36 9.26 -17.64
CA ILE A 95 -8.06 8.12 -16.77
C ILE A 95 -7.97 6.84 -17.63
N PHE A 96 -6.74 6.49 -18.02
CA PHE A 96 -6.47 5.30 -18.84
C PHE A 96 -6.33 3.99 -18.03
N PHE A 97 -6.43 4.05 -16.70
CA PHE A 97 -6.17 2.92 -15.81
C PHE A 97 -7.45 2.33 -15.19
N ASP A 98 -7.48 1.04 -14.86
CA ASP A 98 -8.58 0.40 -14.11
C ASP A 98 -8.62 0.94 -12.67
N LEU A 99 -9.36 2.04 -12.44
CA LEU A 99 -9.53 2.65 -11.12
C LEU A 99 -10.02 1.64 -10.09
N GLY A 100 -10.95 0.77 -10.48
CA GLY A 100 -11.51 -0.25 -9.60
C GLY A 100 -10.47 -1.28 -9.19
N GLY A 101 -9.62 -1.72 -10.13
CA GLY A 101 -8.50 -2.61 -9.84
C GLY A 101 -7.48 -1.98 -8.89
N PHE A 102 -7.13 -0.71 -9.12
CA PHE A 102 -6.23 0.05 -8.24
C PHE A 102 -6.79 0.22 -6.83
N ALA A 103 -8.08 0.56 -6.72
CA ALA A 103 -8.77 0.69 -5.44
C ALA A 103 -8.80 -0.64 -4.67
N ARG A 104 -9.08 -1.76 -5.35
CA ARG A 104 -9.08 -3.11 -4.74
C ARG A 104 -7.71 -3.50 -4.19
N PHE A 105 -6.64 -3.25 -4.95
CA PHE A 105 -5.29 -3.55 -4.49
C PHE A 105 -4.95 -2.78 -3.21
N ASN A 106 -5.23 -1.48 -3.21
CA ASN A 106 -4.99 -0.63 -2.04
C ASN A 106 -5.89 -0.98 -0.85
N ALA A 107 -7.16 -1.33 -1.08
CA ALA A 107 -8.02 -1.84 -0.03
C ALA A 107 -7.45 -3.11 0.61
N ALA A 108 -6.95 -4.06 -0.20
CA ALA A 108 -6.33 -5.28 0.30
C ALA A 108 -5.08 -5.00 1.14
N VAL A 109 -4.24 -4.05 0.71
CA VAL A 109 -3.06 -3.61 1.48
C VAL A 109 -3.48 -3.01 2.83
N LEU A 110 -4.51 -2.16 2.88
CA LEU A 110 -5.01 -1.58 4.14
C LEU A 110 -5.65 -2.63 5.06
N ILE A 111 -6.45 -3.55 4.52
CA ILE A 111 -7.06 -4.66 5.28
C ILE A 111 -5.98 -5.53 5.93
N ALA A 112 -4.87 -5.79 5.23
CA ALA A 112 -3.77 -6.58 5.78
C ALA A 112 -2.88 -5.77 6.75
N SER A 113 -2.51 -4.55 6.38
CA SER A 113 -1.48 -3.78 7.11
C SER A 113 -1.99 -3.18 8.42
N LEU A 114 -3.21 -2.62 8.46
CA LEU A 114 -3.75 -1.95 9.65
C LEU A 114 -3.87 -2.86 10.88
N PRO A 115 -4.50 -4.05 10.83
CA PRO A 115 -4.61 -4.91 12.01
C PRO A 115 -3.25 -5.43 12.46
N VAL A 116 -2.38 -5.81 11.52
CA VAL A 116 -1.04 -6.30 11.86
C VAL A 116 -0.20 -5.18 12.49
N LEU A 117 -0.28 -3.95 11.98
CA LEU A 117 0.40 -2.80 12.56
C LEU A 117 -0.05 -2.53 13.99
N LEU A 118 -1.35 -2.59 14.27
CA LEU A 118 -1.89 -2.43 15.63
C LEU A 118 -1.39 -3.52 16.57
N LEU A 119 -1.38 -4.78 16.13
CA LEU A 119 -0.89 -5.91 16.92
C LEU A 119 0.61 -5.77 17.23
N VAL A 120 1.42 -5.42 16.23
CA VAL A 120 2.86 -5.20 16.40
C VAL A 120 3.13 -4.01 17.31
N ARG A 121 2.42 -2.89 17.13
CA ARG A 121 2.53 -1.72 18.02
C ARG A 121 2.14 -2.08 19.45
N ARG A 122 1.07 -2.86 19.66
CA ARG A 122 0.65 -3.34 20.98
C ARG A 122 1.70 -4.26 21.61
N ALA A 123 2.33 -5.14 20.82
CA ALA A 123 3.42 -5.99 21.30
C ALA A 123 4.64 -5.15 21.72
N ILE A 124 5.05 -4.18 20.92
CA ILE A 124 6.16 -3.25 21.24
C ILE A 124 5.86 -2.46 22.53
N MET A 125 4.65 -1.90 22.67
CA MET A 125 4.27 -1.15 23.87
C MET A 125 4.27 -2.02 25.13
N ARG A 126 3.82 -3.29 25.04
CA ARG A 126 3.91 -4.25 26.13
C ARG A 126 5.35 -4.57 26.50
N ASP A 127 6.22 -4.79 25.51
CA ASP A 127 7.64 -5.09 25.74
C ASP A 127 8.37 -3.91 26.38
N ILE A 128 8.05 -2.67 26.00
CA ILE A 128 8.59 -1.44 26.61
C ILE A 128 8.10 -1.28 28.05
N ALA A 129 6.83 -1.57 28.34
CA ALA A 129 6.28 -1.49 29.70
C ALA A 129 6.94 -2.49 30.66
N LEU A 130 7.29 -3.69 30.17
CA LEU A 130 7.97 -4.72 30.95
C LEU A 130 9.49 -4.45 31.10
N ASN A 131 10.12 -3.85 30.08
CA ASN A 131 11.55 -3.55 30.08
C ASN A 131 11.80 -2.13 29.54
N PRO A 132 11.80 -1.09 30.40
CA PRO A 132 12.00 0.30 29.98
C PRO A 132 13.34 0.51 29.24
N ALA A 133 14.35 -0.29 29.57
CA ALA A 133 15.67 -0.26 28.95
C ALA A 133 15.66 -0.59 27.45
N ASN A 134 14.66 -1.34 26.95
CA ASN A 134 14.56 -1.69 25.52
C ASN A 134 14.11 -0.52 24.64
N ARG A 135 13.59 0.57 25.22
CA ARG A 135 13.18 1.78 24.50
C ARG A 135 14.36 2.47 23.79
N ILE A 136 15.57 2.32 24.33
CA ILE A 136 16.79 3.04 23.90
C ILE A 136 17.68 2.14 23.02
N THR A 137 17.08 1.32 22.16
CA THR A 137 17.85 0.44 21.29
C THR A 137 18.46 1.25 20.13
N PRO A 138 19.79 1.19 19.87
CA PRO A 138 20.43 1.95 18.80
C PRO A 138 19.78 1.78 17.43
N VAL A 139 19.31 0.55 17.13
CA VAL A 139 18.62 0.20 15.89
C VAL A 139 17.36 1.05 15.67
N VAL A 140 16.57 1.30 16.73
CA VAL A 140 15.34 2.09 16.63
C VAL A 140 15.65 3.55 16.26
N ARG A 141 16.71 4.09 16.86
CA ARG A 141 17.20 5.44 16.56
C ARG A 141 17.64 5.56 15.10
N THR A 142 18.41 4.60 14.60
CA THR A 142 18.83 4.57 13.19
C THR A 142 17.63 4.50 12.24
N LEU A 143 16.65 3.62 12.51
CA LEU A 143 15.43 3.52 11.71
C LEU A 143 14.60 4.82 11.72
N ALA A 144 14.53 5.51 12.86
CA ALA A 144 13.87 6.80 12.98
C ALA A 144 14.55 7.87 12.11
N TYR A 145 15.89 7.99 12.16
CA TYR A 145 16.62 8.94 11.31
C TYR A 145 16.49 8.61 9.82
N ILE A 146 16.50 7.33 9.43
CA ILE A 146 16.24 6.92 8.03
C ILE A 146 14.82 7.36 7.61
N THR A 147 13.83 7.16 8.49
CA THR A 147 12.45 7.57 8.21
C THR A 147 12.34 9.07 8.02
N LEU A 148 12.97 9.85 8.91
CA LEU A 148 13.02 11.31 8.81
C LEU A 148 13.64 11.76 7.48
N LEU A 149 14.79 11.19 7.10
CA LEU A 149 15.45 11.49 5.83
C LEU A 149 14.51 11.23 4.64
N ILE A 150 13.87 10.05 4.59
CA ILE A 150 12.95 9.69 3.51
C ILE A 150 11.78 10.66 3.45
N THR A 151 11.14 10.97 4.58
CA THR A 151 9.99 11.90 4.60
C THR A 151 10.39 13.32 4.20
N SER A 152 11.57 13.79 4.60
CA SER A 152 12.09 15.10 4.18
C SER A 152 12.33 15.15 2.67
N VAL A 153 12.93 14.11 2.09
CA VAL A 153 13.14 14.03 0.64
C VAL A 153 11.82 14.03 -0.11
N ILE A 154 10.82 13.27 0.37
CA ILE A 154 9.47 13.25 -0.22
C ILE A 154 8.85 14.64 -0.23
N MET A 155 8.92 15.39 0.87
CA MET A 155 8.38 16.76 0.92
C MET A 155 9.10 17.71 -0.04
N VAL A 156 10.42 17.62 -0.15
CA VAL A 156 11.19 18.46 -1.08
C VAL A 156 10.82 18.13 -2.53
N CYS A 157 10.73 16.84 -2.87
CA CYS A 157 10.31 16.41 -4.20
C CYS A 157 8.88 16.88 -4.52
N ASP A 158 7.96 16.79 -3.56
CA ASP A 158 6.58 17.27 -3.71
C ASP A 158 6.55 18.79 -3.97
N MET A 159 7.31 19.57 -3.20
CA MET A 159 7.46 21.01 -3.42
C MET A 159 8.01 21.34 -4.81
N VAL A 160 9.03 20.61 -5.27
CA VAL A 160 9.60 20.80 -6.62
C VAL A 160 8.56 20.51 -7.70
N ILE A 161 7.79 19.43 -7.56
CA ILE A 161 6.70 19.08 -8.47
C ILE A 161 5.68 20.23 -8.50
N VAL A 162 5.27 20.74 -7.33
CA VAL A 162 4.31 21.85 -7.23
C VAL A 162 4.78 23.10 -7.96
N LEU A 163 6.04 23.48 -7.72
CA LEU A 163 6.64 24.64 -8.38
C LEU A 163 6.70 24.45 -9.88
N MET A 164 7.08 23.26 -10.37
CA MET A 164 7.10 22.95 -11.79
C MET A 164 5.71 23.08 -12.43
N GLY A 165 4.66 22.58 -11.76
CA GLY A 165 3.27 22.75 -12.22
C GLY A 165 2.86 24.22 -12.27
N PHE A 166 3.26 25.03 -11.28
CA PHE A 166 3.03 26.47 -11.27
C PHE A 166 3.75 27.19 -12.42
N LEU A 167 5.03 26.88 -12.64
CA LEU A 167 5.88 27.48 -13.67
C LEU A 167 5.39 27.17 -15.09
N ASN A 168 4.81 25.98 -15.29
CA ASN A 168 4.24 25.58 -16.58
C ASN A 168 2.86 26.18 -16.85
N GLY A 169 2.22 26.82 -15.86
CA GLY A 169 0.85 27.33 -15.98
C GLY A 169 -0.23 26.25 -15.85
N ASP A 170 0.13 25.02 -15.50
CA ASP A 170 -0.73 23.84 -15.43
C ASP A 170 -1.19 23.52 -13.99
N LEU A 171 -1.21 24.52 -13.10
CA LEU A 171 -1.56 24.32 -11.70
C LEU A 171 -3.08 24.07 -11.54
N THR A 172 -3.49 22.80 -11.55
CA THR A 172 -4.89 22.41 -11.35
C THR A 172 -5.23 22.27 -9.86
N LEU A 173 -6.52 22.40 -9.51
CA LEU A 173 -6.99 22.18 -8.14
C LEU A 173 -6.71 20.76 -7.65
N THR A 174 -6.85 19.76 -8.53
CA THR A 174 -6.54 18.35 -8.24
C THR A 174 -5.07 18.18 -7.85
N PHE A 175 -4.18 18.88 -8.52
CA PHE A 175 -2.75 18.84 -8.26
C PHE A 175 -2.39 19.43 -6.89
N ILE A 176 -2.95 20.59 -6.53
CA ILE A 176 -2.75 21.20 -5.20
C ILE A 176 -3.24 20.27 -4.09
N LEU A 177 -4.44 19.68 -4.26
CA LEU A 177 -5.00 18.76 -3.26
C LEU A 177 -4.15 17.49 -3.09
N LYS A 178 -3.63 16.93 -4.19
CA LYS A 178 -2.75 15.76 -4.14
C LYS A 178 -1.43 16.06 -3.43
N SER A 179 -0.79 17.20 -3.72
CA SER A 179 0.39 17.65 -2.98
C SER A 179 0.07 17.85 -1.50
N GLY A 180 -1.07 18.47 -1.17
CA GLY A 180 -1.53 18.63 0.21
C GLY A 180 -1.64 17.31 0.97
N VAL A 181 -2.13 16.25 0.31
CA VAL A 181 -2.16 14.89 0.89
C VAL A 181 -0.75 14.36 1.17
N VAL A 182 0.20 14.52 0.25
CA VAL A 182 1.60 14.10 0.44
C VAL A 182 2.22 14.83 1.61
N LEU A 183 2.05 16.15 1.67
CA LEU A 183 2.57 16.98 2.75
C LEU A 183 1.98 16.59 4.11
N LEU A 184 0.67 16.32 4.20
CA LEU A 184 0.03 15.90 5.44
C LEU A 184 0.48 14.52 5.90
N LEU A 185 0.61 13.55 4.99
CA LEU A 185 1.05 12.19 5.33
C LEU A 185 2.53 12.15 5.71
N ALA A 186 3.41 12.67 4.84
CA ALA A 186 4.84 12.74 5.12
C ALA A 186 5.11 13.61 6.36
N GLY A 187 4.39 14.73 6.48
CA GLY A 187 4.50 15.69 7.59
C GLY A 187 4.07 15.09 8.91
N GLY A 188 2.94 14.40 8.92
CA GLY A 188 2.47 13.66 10.09
C GLY A 188 3.48 12.60 10.55
N ILE A 189 4.03 11.80 9.62
CA ILE A 189 5.05 10.79 9.94
C ILE A 189 6.32 11.46 10.47
N PHE A 190 6.80 12.51 9.81
CA PHE A 190 7.97 13.27 10.22
C PHE A 190 7.82 13.84 11.65
N LEU A 191 6.71 14.54 11.91
CA LEU A 191 6.40 15.12 13.23
C LEU A 191 6.28 14.05 14.32
N TRP A 192 5.70 12.89 13.98
CA TRP A 192 5.59 11.78 14.92
C TRP A 192 6.96 11.21 15.31
N TYR A 193 7.86 11.00 14.34
CA TYR A 193 9.20 10.46 14.59
C TYR A 193 10.14 11.46 15.27
N ILE A 194 10.15 12.73 14.85
CA ILE A 194 11.00 13.75 15.48
C ILE A 194 10.61 14.01 16.93
N SER A 195 9.30 14.00 17.25
CA SER A 195 8.83 14.13 18.63
C SER A 195 9.17 12.91 19.49
N GLY A 196 9.26 11.72 18.88
CA GLY A 196 9.75 10.52 19.54
C GLY A 196 11.21 10.65 19.93
N LEU A 197 12.06 11.07 18.99
CA LEU A 197 13.50 11.25 19.23
C LEU A 197 13.78 12.37 20.24
N ALA A 198 13.12 13.52 20.13
CA ALA A 198 13.30 14.63 21.07
C ALA A 198 12.89 14.26 22.52
N PHE A 199 11.89 13.39 22.67
CA PHE A 199 11.51 12.85 23.98
C PHE A 199 12.57 11.89 24.54
N GLU A 200 13.19 11.08 23.68
CA GLU A 200 14.24 10.14 24.06
C GLU A 200 15.56 10.85 24.45
N GLU A 201 15.94 11.92 23.75
CA GLU A 201 17.11 12.75 24.12
C GLU A 201 16.94 13.40 25.50
N LYS A 202 15.74 13.90 25.80
CA LYS A 202 15.44 14.48 27.12
C LYS A 202 15.57 13.47 28.25
N MET A 203 15.16 12.21 28.06
CA MET A 203 15.34 11.15 29.06
C MET A 203 16.77 10.60 29.12
N GLY A 204 17.53 10.62 28.02
CA GLY A 204 18.92 10.14 27.97
C GLY A 204 19.91 11.10 28.65
N GLY A 205 19.63 12.40 28.68
CA GLY A 205 20.46 13.40 29.35
C GLY A 205 20.15 13.62 30.83
N SER A 206 19.04 13.08 31.36
CA SER A 206 18.57 13.29 32.73
C SER A 206 18.56 12.00 33.53
N GLN A 207 19.74 11.42 33.78
CA GLN A 207 19.86 10.27 34.67
C GLN A 207 19.68 10.65 36.16
N GLU A 208 19.51 11.94 36.50
CA GLU A 208 19.43 12.42 37.90
C GLU A 208 18.12 13.11 38.33
N GLU A 209 17.19 13.49 37.45
CA GLU A 209 15.94 14.15 37.89
C GLU A 209 14.70 13.38 37.46
N THR A 210 14.15 12.64 38.42
CA THR A 210 12.79 12.09 38.42
C THR A 210 11.74 13.22 38.44
N SER A 211 11.66 14.00 37.37
CA SER A 211 10.49 14.81 37.07
C SER A 211 9.62 14.03 36.10
N SER A 212 8.34 13.89 36.44
CA SER A 212 7.32 13.26 35.61
C SER A 212 7.23 13.99 34.26
N ILE A 213 7.99 13.55 33.26
CA ILE A 213 7.90 14.12 31.92
C ILE A 213 6.53 13.73 31.36
N GLN A 214 5.58 14.65 31.51
CA GLN A 214 4.24 14.57 30.99
C GLN A 214 4.32 14.29 29.49
N GLU A 215 3.95 13.06 29.07
CA GLU A 215 3.90 12.75 27.64
C GLU A 215 2.95 13.76 26.96
N SER A 216 3.48 14.46 25.96
CA SER A 216 2.75 15.50 25.27
C SER A 216 1.48 14.94 24.61
N GLN A 217 0.31 15.44 25.04
CA GLN A 217 -1.02 14.92 24.68
C GLN A 217 -1.32 14.91 23.17
N TRP A 218 -0.56 15.65 22.36
CA TRP A 218 -0.77 15.70 20.91
C TRP A 218 -0.27 14.45 20.17
N ARG A 219 0.71 13.71 20.72
CA ARG A 219 1.26 12.51 20.07
C ARG A 219 0.23 11.38 19.89
N PRO A 220 -0.54 10.97 20.93
CA PRO A 220 -1.60 9.97 20.74
C PRO A 220 -2.73 10.50 19.84
N ARG A 221 -3.03 11.80 19.86
CA ARG A 221 -4.01 12.41 18.96
C ARG A 221 -3.60 12.28 17.49
N LEU A 222 -2.33 12.58 17.17
CA LEU A 222 -1.79 12.44 15.82
C LEU A 222 -1.83 10.98 15.34
N ALA A 223 -1.47 10.02 16.21
CA ALA A 223 -1.56 8.60 15.88
C ALA A 223 -3.01 8.16 15.62
N SER A 224 -3.97 8.62 16.44
CA SER A 224 -5.39 8.34 16.23
C SER A 224 -5.93 8.97 14.95
N ALA A 225 -5.51 10.20 14.63
CA ALA A 225 -5.88 10.87 13.39
C ALA A 225 -5.37 10.08 12.17
N GLY A 226 -4.10 9.65 12.18
CA GLY A 226 -3.55 8.81 11.11
C GLY A 226 -4.31 7.49 10.92
N PHE A 227 -4.69 6.82 12.02
CA PHE A 227 -5.48 5.59 11.95
C PHE A 227 -6.90 5.83 11.43
N LEU A 228 -7.55 6.93 11.83
CA LEU A 228 -8.86 7.33 11.34
C LEU A 228 -8.81 7.65 9.84
N THR A 229 -7.81 8.39 9.39
CA THR A 229 -7.61 8.69 7.96
C THR A 229 -7.42 7.41 7.16
N ALA A 230 -6.56 6.48 7.60
CA ALA A 230 -6.36 5.22 6.91
C ALA A 230 -7.63 4.34 6.89
N SER A 231 -8.42 4.35 7.97
CA SER A 231 -9.69 3.63 8.06
C SER A 231 -10.75 4.24 7.13
N LEU A 232 -10.82 5.57 7.05
CA LEU A 232 -11.69 6.28 6.11
C LEU A 232 -11.30 5.97 4.66
N SER A 233 -9.99 6.00 4.35
CA SER A 233 -9.47 5.60 3.05
C SER A 233 -9.82 4.15 2.72
N LEU A 234 -9.80 3.23 3.68
CA LEU A 234 -10.25 1.86 3.44
C LEU A 234 -11.73 1.80 3.03
N VAL A 235 -12.60 2.53 3.73
CA VAL A 235 -14.03 2.60 3.38
C VAL A 235 -14.22 3.18 1.97
N LEU A 236 -13.52 4.26 1.64
CA LEU A 236 -13.53 4.85 0.29
C LEU A 236 -13.01 3.87 -0.77
N ALA A 237 -11.94 3.15 -0.48
CA ALA A 237 -11.37 2.15 -1.38
C ALA A 237 -12.37 1.04 -1.70
N LEU A 238 -13.09 0.54 -0.69
CA LEU A 238 -14.12 -0.49 -0.85
C LEU A 238 -15.33 0.03 -1.62
N TRP A 239 -15.73 1.28 -1.38
CA TRP A 239 -16.80 1.93 -2.13
C TRP A 239 -16.46 2.03 -3.63
N ILE A 240 -15.22 2.45 -3.96
CA ILE A 240 -14.78 2.61 -5.35
C ILE A 240 -14.45 1.26 -6.02
N ALA A 241 -13.90 0.32 -5.27
CA ALA A 241 -13.64 -1.05 -5.73
C ALA A 241 -14.91 -1.75 -6.22
N GLY A 242 -16.06 -1.40 -5.67
CA GLY A 242 -17.33 -2.10 -5.88
C GLY A 242 -17.34 -3.51 -5.27
N ASN A 243 -18.50 -4.15 -5.29
CA ASN A 243 -18.69 -5.48 -4.71
C ASN A 243 -17.89 -6.57 -5.47
N PRO A 244 -17.11 -7.44 -4.79
CA PRO A 244 -16.39 -8.53 -5.45
C PRO A 244 -17.29 -9.48 -6.26
N PHE A 245 -18.53 -9.72 -5.81
CA PHE A 245 -19.48 -10.54 -6.57
C PHE A 245 -19.89 -9.87 -7.88
N HIS A 246 -20.14 -8.56 -7.85
CA HIS A 246 -20.45 -7.79 -9.04
C HIS A 246 -19.27 -7.79 -10.04
N GLN A 247 -18.04 -7.65 -9.55
CA GLN A 247 -16.84 -7.70 -10.40
C GLN A 247 -16.61 -9.06 -11.06
N ARG A 248 -17.01 -10.14 -10.38
CA ARG A 248 -17.03 -11.46 -10.99
C ARG A 248 -18.01 -11.49 -12.16
N LEU A 249 -19.25 -11.06 -11.96
CA LEU A 249 -20.27 -11.02 -13.03
C LEU A 249 -19.80 -10.18 -14.23
N VAL A 250 -19.24 -8.98 -13.99
CA VAL A 250 -18.66 -8.15 -15.06
C VAL A 250 -17.58 -8.89 -15.86
N ARG A 251 -16.72 -9.68 -15.19
CA ARG A 251 -15.68 -10.46 -15.86
C ARG A 251 -16.26 -11.59 -16.70
N LEU A 252 -17.35 -12.20 -16.25
CA LEU A 252 -18.05 -13.24 -17.00
C LEU A 252 -18.71 -12.67 -18.25
N ASP A 253 -19.40 -11.55 -18.13
CA ASP A 253 -20.00 -10.86 -19.28
C ASP A 253 -18.94 -10.41 -20.28
N LYS A 254 -17.78 -9.89 -19.82
CA LYS A 254 -16.63 -9.60 -20.69
C LYS A 254 -16.11 -10.84 -21.42
N GLN A 255 -16.09 -12.00 -20.76
CA GLN A 255 -15.71 -13.26 -21.39
C GLN A 255 -16.73 -13.68 -22.46
N ARG A 256 -18.03 -13.59 -22.15
CA ARG A 256 -19.12 -13.87 -23.11
C ARG A 256 -19.02 -12.99 -24.35
N ILE A 257 -18.80 -11.68 -24.18
CA ILE A 257 -18.57 -10.75 -25.29
C ILE A 257 -17.36 -11.18 -26.14
N SER A 258 -16.25 -11.55 -25.48
CA SER A 258 -15.06 -12.03 -26.18
C SER A 258 -15.33 -13.32 -26.97
N ASP A 259 -16.12 -14.24 -26.42
CA ASP A 259 -16.50 -15.49 -27.07
C ASP A 259 -17.42 -15.22 -28.26
N LEU A 260 -18.43 -14.34 -28.12
CA LEU A 260 -19.34 -13.93 -29.20
C LEU A 260 -18.59 -13.28 -30.38
N ARG A 261 -17.63 -12.39 -30.11
CA ARG A 261 -16.74 -11.85 -31.16
C ARG A 261 -15.92 -12.93 -31.84
N SER A 262 -15.41 -13.88 -31.08
CA SER A 262 -14.61 -14.97 -31.64
C SER A 262 -15.47 -15.87 -32.54
N LEU A 263 -16.71 -16.14 -32.13
CA LEU A 263 -17.71 -16.87 -32.91
C LEU A 263 -18.10 -16.12 -34.18
N GLN A 264 -18.37 -14.82 -34.11
CA GLN A 264 -18.64 -13.98 -35.27
C GLN A 264 -17.51 -14.07 -36.30
N GLY A 265 -16.25 -14.01 -35.83
CA GLY A 265 -15.07 -14.18 -36.67
C GLY A 265 -14.97 -15.58 -37.29
N ALA A 266 -15.26 -16.63 -36.52
CA ALA A 266 -15.26 -18.02 -36.99
C ALA A 266 -16.34 -18.28 -38.05
N ILE A 267 -17.57 -17.80 -37.82
CA ILE A 267 -18.70 -17.89 -38.77
C ILE A 267 -18.35 -17.17 -40.07
N SER A 268 -17.75 -15.98 -39.98
CA SER A 268 -17.33 -15.21 -41.17
C SER A 268 -16.26 -15.95 -41.98
N ARG A 269 -15.30 -16.61 -41.32
CA ARG A 269 -14.29 -17.46 -42.00
C ARG A 269 -14.92 -18.67 -42.67
N PHE A 270 -15.85 -19.34 -41.98
CA PHE A 270 -16.59 -20.48 -42.52
C PHE A 270 -17.37 -20.09 -43.79
N HIS A 271 -18.15 -19.00 -43.73
CA HIS A 271 -18.92 -18.50 -44.86
C HIS A 271 -18.04 -18.13 -46.07
N LYS A 272 -16.88 -17.50 -45.82
CA LYS A 272 -15.95 -17.12 -46.90
C LYS A 272 -15.50 -18.33 -47.73
N LYS A 273 -15.32 -19.48 -47.08
CA LYS A 273 -14.86 -20.74 -47.69
C LYS A 273 -16.00 -21.57 -48.28
N GLU A 274 -17.00 -21.89 -47.46
CA GLU A 274 -18.09 -22.82 -47.82
C GLU A 274 -19.24 -22.14 -48.58
N LYS A 275 -19.23 -20.81 -48.70
CA LYS A 275 -20.28 -19.99 -49.36
C LYS A 275 -21.70 -20.20 -48.81
N ARG A 276 -21.79 -20.71 -47.58
CA ARG A 276 -23.03 -20.89 -46.80
C ARG A 276 -22.75 -20.64 -45.32
N LEU A 277 -23.80 -20.39 -44.56
CA LEU A 277 -23.72 -20.34 -43.09
C LEU A 277 -23.68 -21.76 -42.50
N PRO A 278 -23.05 -21.94 -41.32
CA PRO A 278 -23.06 -23.22 -40.63
C PRO A 278 -24.47 -23.55 -40.12
N ASN A 279 -24.86 -24.83 -40.15
CA ASN A 279 -26.18 -25.26 -39.65
C ASN A 279 -26.23 -25.27 -38.11
N SER A 280 -25.07 -25.40 -37.47
CA SER A 280 -24.93 -25.34 -36.02
C SER A 280 -23.51 -24.91 -35.61
N LEU A 281 -23.34 -24.40 -34.39
CA LEU A 281 -22.02 -24.04 -33.87
C LEU A 281 -21.07 -25.25 -33.75
N SER A 282 -21.61 -26.46 -33.68
CA SER A 282 -20.83 -27.70 -33.65
C SER A 282 -20.08 -27.95 -34.96
N GLU A 283 -20.62 -27.49 -36.08
CA GLU A 283 -19.98 -27.62 -37.41
C GLU A 283 -18.67 -26.82 -37.48
N LEU A 284 -18.59 -25.70 -36.75
CA LEU A 284 -17.37 -24.90 -36.65
C LEU A 284 -16.21 -25.67 -36.01
N LYS A 285 -16.48 -26.66 -35.15
CA LYS A 285 -15.44 -27.50 -34.52
C LYS A 285 -14.84 -28.53 -35.48
N SER A 286 -15.58 -28.92 -36.52
CA SER A 286 -15.16 -29.97 -37.45
C SER A 286 -14.28 -29.42 -38.58
N SER A 287 -14.34 -28.12 -38.86
CA SER A 287 -13.60 -27.46 -39.94
C SER A 287 -12.31 -26.81 -39.42
N PRO A 288 -11.10 -27.22 -39.88
CA PRO A 288 -9.82 -26.69 -39.39
C PRO A 288 -9.68 -25.16 -39.47
N ASP A 289 -10.24 -24.52 -40.50
CA ASP A 289 -10.11 -23.07 -40.74
C ASP A 289 -11.05 -22.19 -39.91
N SER A 290 -12.13 -22.77 -39.39
CA SER A 290 -13.13 -22.09 -38.55
C SER A 290 -13.17 -22.66 -37.14
N TYR A 291 -12.19 -23.49 -36.77
CA TYR A 291 -12.13 -24.14 -35.48
C TYR A 291 -12.20 -23.12 -34.35
N ILE A 292 -13.14 -23.36 -33.43
CA ILE A 292 -13.26 -22.60 -32.19
C ILE A 292 -13.62 -23.55 -31.06
N GLU A 293 -12.83 -23.52 -29.99
CA GLU A 293 -13.02 -24.39 -28.84
C GLU A 293 -14.26 -24.00 -28.03
N ARG A 294 -14.49 -22.68 -27.89
CA ARG A 294 -15.53 -22.08 -27.07
C ARG A 294 -16.81 -21.81 -27.85
N THR A 295 -17.68 -22.82 -27.95
CA THR A 295 -19.04 -22.70 -28.50
C THR A 295 -20.13 -22.65 -27.42
N SER A 296 -19.73 -22.69 -26.15
CA SER A 296 -20.61 -22.69 -24.99
C SER A 296 -20.04 -21.80 -23.90
N ASP A 297 -20.91 -21.26 -23.06
CA ASP A 297 -20.53 -20.49 -21.89
C ASP A 297 -19.69 -21.36 -20.94
N ALA A 298 -18.58 -20.82 -20.44
CA ALA A 298 -17.62 -21.54 -19.60
C ALA A 298 -18.18 -21.97 -18.23
N ILE A 299 -19.23 -21.30 -17.74
CA ILE A 299 -19.84 -21.54 -16.43
C ILE A 299 -21.15 -22.29 -16.57
N THR A 300 -22.09 -21.74 -17.34
CA THR A 300 -23.41 -22.37 -17.48
C THR A 300 -23.34 -23.64 -18.33
N LYS A 301 -22.26 -23.81 -19.12
CA LYS A 301 -22.06 -24.88 -20.10
C LYS A 301 -23.14 -24.92 -21.18
N ASN A 302 -24.07 -23.97 -21.17
CA ASN A 302 -25.09 -23.85 -22.17
C ASN A 302 -24.44 -23.36 -23.48
N PRO A 303 -24.83 -23.93 -24.63
CA PRO A 303 -24.36 -23.46 -25.92
C PRO A 303 -24.78 -22.00 -26.11
N TYR A 304 -23.94 -21.21 -26.76
CA TYR A 304 -24.34 -19.87 -27.20
C TYR A 304 -25.49 -19.99 -28.19
N ILE A 305 -26.38 -18.99 -28.19
CA ILE A 305 -27.54 -18.99 -29.06
C ILE A 305 -27.07 -18.64 -30.47
N TYR A 306 -27.43 -19.49 -31.42
CA TYR A 306 -27.16 -19.31 -32.83
C TYR A 306 -28.36 -19.74 -33.64
N GLU A 307 -28.92 -18.81 -34.41
CA GLU A 307 -30.04 -19.08 -35.31
C GLU A 307 -29.73 -18.48 -36.67
N GLN A 308 -29.88 -19.28 -37.73
CA GLN A 308 -29.78 -18.77 -39.09
C GLN A 308 -31.10 -18.09 -39.46
N ILE A 309 -31.05 -16.82 -39.85
CA ILE A 309 -32.23 -16.06 -40.29
C ILE A 309 -32.39 -16.20 -41.80
N ASP A 310 -31.32 -15.92 -42.55
CA ASP A 310 -31.28 -15.94 -44.01
C ASP A 310 -30.00 -16.63 -44.53
N LYS A 311 -29.72 -16.51 -45.83
CA LYS A 311 -28.47 -17.02 -46.43
C LYS A 311 -27.21 -16.27 -45.96
N THR A 312 -27.35 -15.02 -45.54
CA THR A 312 -26.23 -14.14 -45.13
C THR A 312 -26.42 -13.52 -43.74
N SER A 313 -27.59 -13.73 -43.13
CA SER A 313 -27.99 -13.13 -41.84
C SER A 313 -28.16 -14.22 -40.79
N TYR A 314 -27.67 -13.95 -39.58
CA TYR A 314 -27.78 -14.87 -38.45
C TYR A 314 -27.90 -14.09 -37.14
N ARG A 315 -28.48 -14.75 -36.15
CA ARG A 315 -28.60 -14.26 -34.78
C ARG A 315 -27.57 -14.94 -33.91
N LEU A 316 -26.89 -14.16 -33.08
CA LEU A 316 -25.97 -14.67 -32.07
C LEU A 316 -26.32 -14.07 -30.71
N GLY A 317 -26.33 -14.87 -29.66
CA GLY A 317 -26.74 -14.39 -28.33
C GLY A 317 -26.15 -15.15 -27.16
N ALA A 318 -26.22 -14.51 -26.00
CA ALA A 318 -25.83 -15.05 -24.72
C ALA A 318 -26.79 -14.54 -23.62
N VAL A 319 -26.78 -15.20 -22.48
CA VAL A 319 -27.43 -14.69 -21.27
C VAL A 319 -26.38 -13.93 -20.47
N PHE A 320 -26.59 -12.63 -20.28
CA PHE A 320 -25.70 -11.76 -19.51
C PHE A 320 -26.20 -11.59 -18.08
N ASP A 321 -25.28 -11.47 -17.13
CA ASP A 321 -25.64 -11.32 -15.72
C ASP A 321 -25.92 -9.86 -15.34
N LEU A 322 -25.26 -8.91 -16.01
CA LEU A 322 -25.37 -7.48 -15.75
C LEU A 322 -25.70 -6.69 -17.02
N ALA A 323 -26.40 -5.58 -16.84
CA ALA A 323 -26.54 -4.58 -17.90
C ALA A 323 -25.23 -3.80 -18.04
N THR A 324 -24.86 -3.47 -19.27
CA THR A 324 -23.72 -2.59 -19.52
C THR A 324 -24.03 -1.20 -18.97
N PRO A 325 -23.11 -0.57 -18.21
CA PRO A 325 -23.28 0.83 -17.82
C PRO A 325 -23.48 1.70 -19.06
N THR A 326 -24.39 2.68 -18.99
CA THR A 326 -24.62 3.66 -20.07
C THR A 326 -23.29 4.19 -20.59
N ALA A 327 -23.09 4.09 -21.90
CA ALA A 327 -21.82 4.30 -22.58
C ALA A 327 -21.14 5.60 -22.13
N ASP A 328 -19.88 5.50 -21.72
CA ASP A 328 -18.99 6.65 -21.70
C ASP A 328 -18.56 6.90 -23.15
N ASP A 329 -18.99 8.04 -23.72
CA ASP A 329 -18.93 8.38 -25.15
C ASP A 329 -17.49 8.34 -25.73
N ASN A 330 -16.50 8.35 -24.85
CA ASN A 330 -15.07 8.40 -25.16
C ASN A 330 -14.42 7.03 -25.40
N ASN A 331 -15.10 5.92 -25.13
CA ASN A 331 -14.50 4.59 -25.25
C ASN A 331 -14.91 3.90 -26.56
N ALA A 332 -14.01 3.81 -27.55
CA ALA A 332 -14.29 3.16 -28.83
C ALA A 332 -14.81 1.71 -28.70
N ARG A 333 -14.53 1.06 -27.57
CA ARG A 333 -15.06 -0.28 -27.23
C ARG A 333 -16.56 -0.30 -26.92
N SER A 334 -17.18 0.83 -26.57
CA SER A 334 -18.63 0.94 -26.30
C SER A 334 -19.49 1.01 -27.56
N ARG A 335 -18.85 1.18 -28.73
CA ARG A 335 -19.50 1.21 -30.06
C ARG A 335 -19.61 -0.17 -30.71
N ASP A 336 -19.05 -1.20 -30.07
CA ASP A 336 -19.26 -2.57 -30.51
C ASP A 336 -20.67 -3.02 -30.13
N GLY A 337 -21.43 -3.54 -31.09
CA GLY A 337 -22.84 -3.91 -30.90
C GLY A 337 -23.04 -4.92 -29.78
N PHE A 338 -22.08 -5.84 -29.57
CA PHE A 338 -22.13 -6.80 -28.46
C PHE A 338 -21.94 -6.18 -27.08
N TYR A 339 -21.35 -4.99 -26.99
CA TYR A 339 -21.07 -4.35 -25.71
C TYR A 339 -22.32 -3.64 -25.15
N GLN A 340 -23.28 -3.27 -26.00
CA GLN A 340 -24.53 -2.65 -25.57
C GLN A 340 -25.58 -3.75 -25.32
N HIS A 341 -25.74 -4.15 -24.07
CA HIS A 341 -26.66 -5.22 -23.69
C HIS A 341 -27.26 -4.98 -22.30
N ASP A 342 -28.50 -5.41 -22.11
CA ASP A 342 -29.12 -5.47 -20.79
C ASP A 342 -28.78 -6.78 -20.06
N ALA A 343 -29.16 -6.87 -18.79
CA ALA A 343 -29.12 -8.13 -18.06
C ALA A 343 -30.16 -9.11 -18.63
N GLY A 344 -29.83 -10.41 -18.62
CA GLY A 344 -30.67 -11.47 -19.14
C GLY A 344 -30.31 -11.89 -20.57
N LEU A 345 -31.25 -12.55 -21.24
CA LEU A 345 -31.05 -13.07 -22.58
C LEU A 345 -30.99 -11.91 -23.59
N GLN A 346 -29.86 -11.81 -24.31
CA GLN A 346 -29.65 -10.80 -25.34
C GLN A 346 -29.14 -11.46 -26.62
N THR A 347 -29.70 -11.01 -27.74
CA THR A 347 -29.40 -11.52 -29.08
C THR A 347 -29.10 -10.37 -30.03
N PHE A 348 -28.11 -10.58 -30.88
CA PHE A 348 -27.63 -9.60 -31.84
C PHE A 348 -27.80 -10.16 -33.25
N ASP A 349 -28.47 -9.39 -34.10
CA ASP A 349 -28.65 -9.73 -35.51
C ASP A 349 -27.43 -9.25 -36.31
N LEU A 350 -26.76 -10.19 -36.98
CA LEU A 350 -25.49 -9.99 -37.66
C LEU A 350 -25.59 -10.45 -39.10
N HIS A 351 -24.80 -9.82 -39.97
CA HIS A 351 -24.70 -10.17 -41.38
C HIS A 351 -23.25 -10.47 -41.74
N VAL A 352 -23.03 -11.50 -42.57
CA VAL A 352 -21.73 -11.77 -43.17
C VAL A 352 -21.62 -11.02 -44.49
N LYS A 353 -20.44 -10.44 -44.76
CA LYS A 353 -20.13 -9.76 -46.02
C LYS A 353 -19.57 -10.70 -47.07
#